data_AF-A0A0L8FNU3-F1
#
_entry.id   AF-A0A0L8FNU3-F1
#
_cell.length_a   1.000
_cell.length_b   1.000
_cell.length_c   1.000
_cell.angle_alpha   90.00
_cell.angle_beta   90.00
_cell.angle_gamma   90.00
#
_symmetry.space_group_name_H-M   'P 1'
#
loop_
_entity.id
_entity.type
_entity.pdbx_description
1 polymer ?
#
loop_
_entity_poly.entity_id
_entity_poly.type
_entity_poly.pdbx_seq_one_letter_code
_entity_poly.pdbx_strand_id
1 'polypeptide(L)'
;VEAVPLPSNILEWHYTVVGPENSPYEGGMYHGKLIFPREYPFKPPSIYMLTPSGRFKCNTRLCLSISDFHPDTWNPAWSVSTILTGLLSFMLEKSPTLGSLETSDYTNIRREQKLQQQNALTAEQSDGNTANGNTTNSPVQLRPNCSSGFSNAVINLLVVVVFAAFAYIVKYVLTSGLE
;
A
#
# COMPACT_ATOMS: atom_id res chain seq x y z
N VAL A 1 1.03 -3.46 -2.85
CA VAL A 1 0.98 -3.04 -1.43
C VAL A 1 1.74 -4.08 -0.62
N GLU A 2 2.50 -3.65 0.38
CA GLU A 2 3.24 -4.54 1.29
C GLU A 2 2.93 -4.13 2.73
N ALA A 3 2.76 -5.10 3.63
CA ALA A 3 2.56 -4.84 5.05
C ALA A 3 3.17 -5.95 5.89
N VAL A 4 3.87 -5.55 6.97
CA VAL A 4 4.60 -6.46 7.86
C VAL A 4 4.40 -6.06 9.32
N PRO A 5 4.23 -7.03 10.24
CA PRO A 5 4.20 -6.73 11.67
C PRO A 5 5.57 -6.26 12.17
N LEU A 6 5.56 -5.37 13.16
CA LEU A 6 6.78 -5.07 13.91
C LEU A 6 7.23 -6.33 14.68
N PRO A 7 8.52 -6.70 14.62
CA PRO A 7 9.04 -7.87 15.34
C PRO A 7 8.80 -7.81 16.85
N SER A 8 8.80 -6.60 17.43
CA SER A 8 8.57 -6.35 18.86
C SER A 8 7.10 -6.21 19.24
N ASN A 9 6.20 -6.03 18.27
CA ASN A 9 4.77 -5.79 18.54
C ASN A 9 3.91 -6.27 17.36
N ILE A 10 3.34 -7.46 17.48
CA ILE A 10 2.46 -8.06 16.47
C ILE A 10 1.18 -7.24 16.21
N LEU A 11 0.81 -6.32 17.10
CA LEU A 11 -0.36 -5.44 16.95
C LEU A 11 -0.04 -4.12 16.26
N GLU A 12 1.22 -3.88 15.88
CA GLU A 12 1.61 -2.73 15.07
C GLU A 12 2.23 -3.24 13.77
N TRP A 13 1.59 -2.89 12.65
CA TRP A 13 2.07 -3.29 11.33
C TRP A 13 2.45 -2.06 10.55
N HIS A 14 3.59 -2.13 9.90
CA HIS A 14 4.04 -1.11 8.96
C HIS A 14 3.67 -1.54 7.55
N TYR A 15 3.28 -0.58 6.72
CA TYR A 15 2.92 -0.84 5.33
C TYR A 15 3.54 0.17 4.39
N THR A 16 3.72 -0.26 3.15
CA THR A 16 4.08 0.59 2.02
C THR A 16 3.07 0.40 0.89
N VAL A 17 2.51 1.51 0.41
CA VAL A 17 1.60 1.53 -0.75
C VAL A 17 2.15 2.43 -1.84
N VAL A 18 1.92 2.04 -3.09
CA VAL A 18 2.18 2.90 -4.25
C VAL A 18 0.94 3.75 -4.47
N GLY A 19 1.14 5.02 -4.79
CA GLY A 19 0.03 5.93 -5.09
C GLY A 19 -0.81 5.46 -6.27
N PRO A 20 -2.14 5.69 -6.26
CA PRO A 20 -3.00 5.24 -7.35
C PRO A 20 -2.59 5.86 -8.69
N GLU A 21 -2.67 5.07 -9.77
CA GLU A 21 -2.48 5.54 -11.13
C GLU A 21 -3.55 6.56 -11.53
N ASN A 22 -3.23 7.42 -12.49
CA ASN A 22 -4.09 8.49 -12.99
C ASN A 22 -4.57 9.44 -11.88
N SER A 23 -3.73 9.64 -10.87
CA SER A 23 -4.03 10.50 -9.72
C SER A 23 -2.84 11.41 -9.39
N PRO A 24 -3.04 12.47 -8.60
CA PRO A 24 -1.94 13.31 -8.11
C PRO A 24 -0.84 12.56 -7.34
N TYR A 25 -1.15 11.35 -6.86
CA TYR A 25 -0.26 10.54 -6.03
C TYR A 25 0.53 9.51 -6.85
N GLU A 26 0.25 9.39 -8.15
CA GLU A 26 0.90 8.44 -9.04
C GLU A 26 2.43 8.54 -8.95
N GLY A 27 3.10 7.38 -8.90
CA GLY A 27 4.55 7.28 -8.74
C GLY A 27 5.07 7.53 -7.31
N GLY A 28 4.22 7.95 -6.37
CA GLY A 28 4.58 8.09 -4.96
C GLY A 28 4.65 6.75 -4.23
N MET A 29 5.54 6.65 -3.24
CA MET A 29 5.61 5.51 -2.30
C MET A 29 5.33 6.00 -0.89
N TYR A 30 4.28 5.48 -0.28
CA TYR A 30 3.74 5.97 0.98
C TYR A 30 3.84 4.91 2.06
N HIS A 31 4.62 5.22 3.09
CA HIS A 31 4.77 4.41 4.28
C HIS A 31 3.79 4.86 5.36
N GLY A 32 3.20 3.91 6.04
CA GLY A 32 2.27 4.15 7.15
C GLY A 32 2.25 2.98 8.11
N LYS A 33 1.33 3.05 9.08
CA LYS A 33 1.14 1.97 10.04
C LYS A 33 -0.31 1.73 10.42
N LEU A 34 -0.60 0.48 10.75
CA LEU A 34 -1.85 0.00 11.34
C LEU A 34 -1.58 -0.35 12.81
N ILE A 35 -2.45 0.13 13.70
CA ILE A 35 -2.43 -0.24 15.11
C ILE A 35 -3.69 -1.05 15.39
N PHE A 36 -3.51 -2.35 15.59
CA PHE A 36 -4.59 -3.29 15.88
C PHE A 36 -4.96 -3.26 17.37
N PRO A 37 -6.25 -3.17 17.73
CA PRO A 37 -6.67 -3.38 19.09
C PRO A 37 -6.49 -4.86 19.49
N ARG A 38 -6.50 -5.15 20.79
CA ARG A 38 -6.42 -6.53 21.29
C ARG A 38 -7.63 -7.36 20.87
N GLU A 39 -8.74 -6.71 20.57
CA GLU A 39 -10.00 -7.31 20.14
C GLU A 39 -10.10 -7.50 18.61
N TYR A 40 -9.03 -7.24 17.85
CA TYR A 40 -9.00 -7.57 16.43
C TYR A 40 -9.19 -9.10 16.23
N PRO A 41 -10.02 -9.57 15.28
CA PRO A 41 -10.66 -8.82 14.18
C PRO A 41 -12.05 -8.27 14.49
N PHE A 42 -12.58 -8.39 15.71
CA PHE A 42 -13.91 -7.89 16.05
C PHE A 42 -13.97 -6.36 16.16
N LYS A 43 -12.84 -5.71 16.41
CA LYS A 43 -12.69 -4.25 16.29
C LYS A 43 -11.70 -3.88 15.17
N PRO A 44 -11.97 -2.82 14.39
CA PRO A 44 -11.07 -2.31 13.35
C PRO A 44 -9.74 -1.75 13.91
N PRO A 45 -8.68 -1.67 13.09
CA PRO A 45 -7.44 -0.99 13.47
C PRO A 45 -7.54 0.54 13.35
N SER A 46 -6.65 1.25 14.06
CA SER A 46 -6.33 2.63 13.76
C SER A 46 -5.37 2.70 12.56
N ILE A 47 -5.54 3.70 11.69
CA ILE A 47 -4.73 3.85 10.46
C ILE A 47 -3.94 5.16 10.54
N TYR A 48 -2.67 5.14 10.14
CA TYR A 48 -1.77 6.29 10.14
C TYR A 48 -0.96 6.36 8.86
N MET A 49 -0.86 7.56 8.28
CA MET A 49 0.13 7.86 7.24
C MET A 49 1.39 8.44 7.88
N LEU A 50 2.58 7.92 7.55
CA LEU A 50 3.86 8.44 8.07
C LEU A 50 4.61 9.27 7.03
N THR A 51 4.54 8.88 5.76
CA THR A 51 5.08 9.66 4.65
C THR A 51 4.21 10.90 4.38
N PRO A 52 4.78 12.09 4.17
CA PRO A 52 4.05 13.27 3.69
C PRO A 52 3.37 13.00 2.34
N SER A 53 2.07 12.72 2.37
CA SER A 53 1.31 12.37 1.16
C SER A 53 0.65 13.58 0.49
N GLY A 54 0.61 14.73 1.17
CA GLY A 54 -0.19 15.90 0.78
C GLY A 54 -1.70 15.74 0.98
N ARG A 55 -2.18 14.52 1.29
CA ARG A 55 -3.59 14.24 1.61
C ARG A 55 -3.86 14.11 3.10
N PHE A 56 -2.96 13.45 3.81
CA PHE A 56 -3.13 13.13 5.22
C PHE A 56 -2.01 13.76 6.04
N LYS A 57 -2.36 14.27 7.23
CA LYS A 57 -1.40 14.73 8.22
C LYS A 57 -0.60 13.54 8.72
N CYS A 58 0.72 13.68 8.72
CA CYS A 58 1.60 12.61 9.16
C CYS A 58 1.35 12.25 10.63
N ASN A 59 1.50 10.96 10.93
CA ASN A 59 1.38 10.38 12.26
C ASN A 59 0.10 10.81 13.02
N THR A 60 -0.99 11.01 12.28
CA THR A 60 -2.31 11.36 12.81
C THR A 60 -3.28 10.23 12.50
N ARG A 61 -4.13 9.87 13.47
CA ARG A 61 -5.18 8.87 13.25
C ARG A 61 -6.09 9.31 12.11
N LEU A 62 -6.39 8.42 11.18
CA LEU A 62 -7.25 8.72 10.04
C LEU A 62 -8.66 8.21 10.31
N CYS A 63 -9.66 9.08 10.21
CA CYS A 63 -11.07 8.72 10.32
C CYS A 63 -11.59 8.28 8.95
N LEU A 64 -11.57 6.98 8.71
CA LEU A 64 -12.08 6.33 7.50
C LEU A 64 -13.16 5.31 7.88
N SER A 65 -14.10 5.00 7.00
CA SER A 65 -15.17 4.01 7.29
C SER A 65 -14.66 2.60 7.64
N ILE A 66 -13.40 2.32 7.33
CA ILE A 66 -12.68 1.06 7.61
C ILE A 66 -11.80 1.13 8.87
N SER A 67 -11.80 2.27 9.58
CA SER A 67 -10.95 2.55 10.75
C SER A 67 -11.72 2.44 12.07
N ASP A 68 -10.98 2.50 13.16
CA ASP A 68 -11.49 2.50 14.54
C ASP A 68 -12.41 3.65 14.96
N PHE A 69 -12.60 4.66 14.11
CA PHE A 69 -13.66 5.64 14.30
C PHE A 69 -15.06 5.11 13.97
N HIS A 70 -15.16 4.04 13.17
CA HIS A 70 -16.42 3.52 12.66
C HIS A 70 -16.58 2.01 12.94
N PRO A 71 -16.67 1.59 14.22
CA PRO A 71 -16.83 0.17 14.57
C PRO A 71 -18.11 -0.45 14.03
N ASP A 72 -19.17 0.34 13.83
CA ASP A 72 -20.47 -0.16 13.36
C ASP A 72 -20.48 -0.52 11.86
N THR A 73 -19.55 0.04 11.07
CA THR A 73 -19.41 -0.25 9.64
C THR A 73 -18.25 -1.18 9.33
N TRP A 74 -17.52 -1.64 10.36
CA TRP A 74 -16.41 -2.56 10.22
C TRP A 74 -16.88 -3.97 9.89
N ASN A 75 -16.18 -4.64 8.98
CA ASN A 75 -16.38 -6.06 8.70
C ASN A 75 -15.14 -6.86 9.17
N PRO A 76 -15.27 -7.73 10.19
CA PRO A 76 -14.17 -8.58 10.68
C PRO A 76 -13.53 -9.49 9.63
N ALA A 77 -14.20 -9.72 8.49
CA ALA A 77 -13.65 -10.50 7.38
C ALA A 77 -12.70 -9.69 6.47
N TRP A 78 -12.58 -8.36 6.66
CA TRP A 78 -11.65 -7.55 5.86
C TRP A 78 -10.19 -7.84 6.24
N SER A 79 -9.43 -8.28 5.24
CA SER A 79 -8.00 -8.50 5.35
C SER A 79 -7.22 -7.18 5.42
N VAL A 80 -5.95 -7.25 5.83
CA VAL A 80 -5.01 -6.10 5.74
C VAL A 80 -4.95 -5.54 4.32
N SER A 81 -4.96 -6.40 3.29
CA SER A 81 -4.98 -5.96 1.90
C SER A 81 -6.24 -5.15 1.57
N THR A 82 -7.40 -5.56 2.11
CA THR A 82 -8.67 -4.85 1.93
C THR A 82 -8.62 -3.47 2.60
N ILE A 83 -8.06 -3.39 3.82
CA ILE A 83 -7.87 -2.12 4.54
C ILE A 83 -7.01 -1.15 3.70
N LEU A 84 -5.86 -1.63 3.20
CA LEU A 84 -4.95 -0.78 2.40
C LEU A 84 -5.56 -0.37 1.06
N THR A 85 -6.39 -1.23 0.46
CA THR A 85 -7.15 -0.89 -0.75
C THR A 85 -8.16 0.23 -0.45
N GLY A 86 -8.89 0.14 0.67
CA GLY A 86 -9.79 1.20 1.11
C GLY A 86 -9.06 2.51 1.40
N LEU A 87 -7.90 2.47 2.05
CA LEU A 87 -7.04 3.65 2.25
C LEU A 87 -6.70 4.34 0.92
N LEU A 88 -6.29 3.58 -0.10
CA LEU A 88 -5.98 4.12 -1.43
C LEU A 88 -7.21 4.77 -2.09
N SER A 89 -8.39 4.20 -1.91
CA SER A 89 -9.65 4.82 -2.35
C SER A 89 -9.85 6.19 -1.67
N PHE A 90 -9.65 6.28 -0.36
CA PHE A 90 -9.77 7.54 0.39
C PHE A 90 -8.70 8.58 0.03
N MET A 91 -7.57 8.17 -0.56
CA MET A 91 -6.60 9.13 -1.11
C MET A 91 -7.20 9.93 -2.28
N LEU A 92 -8.10 9.31 -3.06
CA LEU A 92 -8.74 9.92 -4.23
C LEU A 92 -9.93 10.81 -3.88
N GLU A 93 -10.49 10.64 -2.69
CA GLU A 93 -11.59 11.47 -2.21
C GLU A 93 -11.11 12.88 -1.84
N LYS A 94 -12.03 13.85 -1.93
CA LYS A 94 -11.80 15.25 -1.53
C LYS A 94 -12.50 15.64 -0.23
N SER A 95 -13.37 14.77 0.28
CA SER A 95 -14.11 14.97 1.53
C SER A 95 -13.12 15.24 2.67
N PRO A 96 -13.33 16.28 3.49
CA PRO A 96 -12.55 16.47 4.69
C PRO A 96 -12.91 15.38 5.70
N THR A 97 -11.89 14.82 6.34
CA THR A 97 -12.04 13.91 7.47
C THR A 97 -10.95 14.20 8.52
N LEU A 98 -11.10 13.65 9.72
CA LEU A 98 -10.06 13.77 10.75
C LEU A 98 -8.75 13.15 10.23
N GLY A 99 -7.68 13.94 10.30
CA GLY A 99 -6.37 13.57 9.79
C GLY A 99 -6.15 13.92 8.32
N SER A 100 -7.18 14.41 7.60
CA SER A 100 -6.98 15.01 6.27
C SER A 100 -6.31 16.39 6.36
N LEU A 101 -5.60 16.77 5.30
CA LEU A 101 -5.11 18.12 5.11
C LEU A 101 -6.07 18.90 4.22
N GLU A 102 -6.42 20.11 4.64
CA GLU A 102 -7.12 21.08 3.79
C GLU A 102 -6.10 21.71 2.83
N THR A 103 -5.72 21.01 1.77
CA THR A 103 -4.92 21.61 0.70
C THR A 103 -5.53 21.28 -0.65
N SER A 104 -5.71 22.30 -1.48
CA SER A 104 -6.08 22.20 -2.90
C SER A 104 -4.92 21.74 -3.79
N ASP A 105 -3.76 21.47 -3.20
CA ASP A 105 -2.51 21.78 -3.86
C ASP A 105 -1.84 20.52 -4.34
N TYR A 106 -2.22 20.12 -5.57
CA TYR A 106 -1.43 19.23 -6.42
C TYR A 106 0.08 19.57 -6.39
N THR A 107 0.38 20.86 -6.24
CA THR A 107 1.74 21.40 -6.08
C THR A 107 2.45 20.88 -4.83
N ASN A 108 1.75 20.72 -3.71
CA ASN A 108 2.30 20.18 -2.47
C ASN A 108 2.58 18.69 -2.62
N ILE A 109 1.63 17.91 -3.16
CA ILE A 109 1.81 16.47 -3.42
C ILE A 109 3.03 16.25 -4.32
N ARG A 110 3.13 17.01 -5.42
CA ARG A 110 4.25 16.91 -6.37
C ARG A 110 5.58 17.37 -5.76
N ARG A 111 5.57 18.34 -4.84
CA ARG A 111 6.77 18.75 -4.10
C ARG A 111 7.26 17.61 -3.21
N GLU A 112 6.36 17.01 -2.44
CA GLU A 112 6.70 15.89 -1.54
C GLU A 112 7.24 14.69 -2.32
N GLN A 113 6.65 14.33 -3.46
CA GLN A 113 7.17 13.27 -4.33
C GLN A 113 8.59 13.56 -4.83
N LYS A 114 8.87 14.81 -5.23
CA LYS A 114 10.22 15.21 -5.64
C LYS A 114 11.23 15.08 -4.50
N LEU A 115 10.84 15.48 -3.29
CA LEU A 115 11.68 15.34 -2.10
C LEU A 115 11.95 13.86 -1.78
N GLN A 116 10.94 13.00 -1.88
CA GLN A 116 11.11 11.56 -1.69
C GLN A 116 12.08 10.96 -2.70
N GLN A 117 11.94 11.31 -3.99
CA GLN A 117 12.86 10.84 -5.03
C GLN A 117 14.29 11.30 -4.77
N GLN A 118 14.48 12.55 -4.35
CA GLN A 118 15.80 13.08 -4.02
C GLN A 118 16.42 12.35 -2.83
N ASN A 119 15.64 12.12 -1.76
CA ASN A 119 16.11 11.40 -0.57
C ASN A 119 16.50 9.95 -0.90
N ALA A 120 15.74 9.27 -1.75
CA ALA A 120 16.06 7.91 -2.21
C ALA A 120 17.42 7.88 -2.95
N LEU A 121 17.64 8.81 -3.88
CA LEU A 121 18.91 8.93 -4.61
C LEU A 121 20.11 9.21 -3.68
N THR A 122 19.91 9.99 -2.61
CA THR A 122 20.98 10.23 -1.63
C THR A 122 21.30 9.02 -0.76
N ALA A 123 20.30 8.19 -0.42
CA ALA A 123 20.50 7.00 0.38
C ALA A 123 21.32 5.93 -0.36
N GLU A 124 21.11 5.78 -1.66
CA GLU A 124 21.90 4.86 -2.51
C GLU A 124 23.37 5.30 -2.64
N GLN A 125 23.66 6.60 -2.53
CA GLN A 125 25.03 7.13 -2.60
C GLN A 125 25.80 6.99 -1.27
N SER A 126 25.11 7.01 -0.12
CA SER A 126 25.76 6.84 1.18
C SER A 126 26.29 5.42 1.41
N ASP A 127 25.66 4.41 0.81
CA ASP A 127 26.12 3.02 0.90
C ASP A 127 27.37 2.73 0.04
N GLY A 128 27.74 3.65 -0.85
CA GLY A 128 28.92 3.54 -1.73
C GLY A 128 30.23 4.12 -1.16
N ASN A 129 30.22 4.82 -0.02
CA ASN A 129 31.37 5.58 0.47
C ASN A 129 32.10 4.99 1.70
N THR A 130 31.80 3.74 2.09
CA THR A 130 32.62 3.00 3.07
C THR A 130 33.53 2.00 2.34
N ALA A 131 34.55 2.50 1.64
CA ALA A 131 35.63 1.68 1.11
C ALA A 131 36.96 2.45 1.14
N ASN A 132 37.59 2.52 2.31
CA ASN A 132 39.03 2.74 2.45
C ASN A 132 39.54 1.95 3.66
N GLY A 133 40.04 0.74 3.40
CA GLY A 133 40.66 -0.15 4.38
C GLY A 133 40.98 -1.52 3.78
N ASN A 134 42.25 -1.70 3.40
CA ASN A 134 42.82 -2.90 2.77
C ASN A 134 42.53 -4.22 3.52
N THR A 135 42.31 -5.33 2.79
CA THR A 135 43.21 -6.51 2.70
C THR A 135 42.55 -7.61 1.85
N THR A 136 43.37 -8.26 1.03
CA THR A 136 43.11 -9.35 0.07
C THR A 136 42.60 -10.66 0.69
N ASN A 137 41.60 -11.31 0.08
CA ASN A 137 41.58 -12.73 -0.34
C ASN A 137 40.17 -13.21 -0.79
N SER A 138 40.11 -13.68 -2.04
CA SER A 138 39.15 -14.63 -2.65
C SER A 138 37.64 -14.30 -2.76
N PRO A 139 36.99 -14.66 -3.90
CA PRO A 139 35.61 -14.29 -4.17
C PRO A 139 34.64 -15.31 -3.58
N VAL A 140 33.90 -14.92 -2.54
CA VAL A 140 32.68 -15.64 -2.16
C VAL A 140 31.53 -15.08 -3.00
N GLN A 141 31.26 -15.79 -4.10
CA GLN A 141 29.99 -15.77 -4.80
C GLN A 141 28.86 -16.04 -3.80
N LEU A 142 27.86 -15.15 -3.76
CA LEU A 142 26.45 -15.45 -3.48
C LEU A 142 25.61 -14.25 -3.93
N ARG A 143 25.29 -14.21 -5.22
CA ARG A 143 24.03 -13.61 -5.68
C ARG A 143 22.91 -14.61 -5.38
N PRO A 144 21.77 -14.19 -4.83
CA PRO A 144 20.49 -14.72 -5.27
C PRO A 144 19.96 -13.76 -6.33
N ASN A 145 20.10 -14.21 -7.56
CA ASN A 145 19.26 -13.80 -8.67
C ASN A 145 17.84 -14.31 -8.37
N CYS A 146 16.86 -13.43 -8.18
CA CYS A 146 15.44 -13.78 -8.30
C CYS A 146 14.79 -12.83 -9.29
N SER A 147 15.14 -13.04 -10.56
CA SER A 147 14.24 -12.78 -11.67
C SER A 147 13.13 -13.84 -11.63
N SER A 148 11.95 -13.44 -11.15
CA SER A 148 10.70 -13.99 -11.66
C SER A 148 9.62 -12.93 -11.49
N GLY A 149 9.72 -11.89 -12.30
CA GLY A 149 8.59 -11.04 -12.59
C GLY A 149 7.53 -11.89 -13.27
N PHE A 150 6.39 -12.07 -12.63
CA PHE A 150 5.18 -12.22 -13.40
C PHE A 150 4.93 -10.87 -14.05
N SER A 151 5.11 -10.80 -15.37
CA SER A 151 4.79 -9.59 -16.13
C SER A 151 3.37 -9.16 -15.77
N ASN A 152 3.14 -7.86 -15.56
CA ASN A 152 1.81 -7.30 -15.28
C ASN A 152 0.77 -7.73 -16.34
N ALA A 153 1.22 -8.09 -17.56
CA ALA A 153 0.40 -8.69 -18.60
C ALA A 153 -0.19 -10.08 -18.22
N VAL A 154 0.54 -10.90 -17.47
CA VAL A 154 0.10 -12.23 -17.02
C VAL A 154 -0.97 -12.12 -15.94
N ILE A 155 -0.82 -11.18 -15.00
CA ILE A 155 -1.82 -10.93 -13.95
C ILE A 155 -3.11 -10.39 -14.60
N ASN A 156 -2.99 -9.42 -15.51
CA ASN A 156 -4.15 -8.90 -16.26
C ASN A 156 -4.82 -9.99 -17.09
N LEU A 157 -4.06 -10.88 -17.73
CA LEU A 157 -4.60 -12.00 -18.50
C LEU A 157 -5.36 -12.99 -17.60
N LEU A 158 -4.83 -13.31 -16.42
CA LEU A 158 -5.50 -14.19 -15.47
C LEU A 158 -6.83 -13.60 -14.99
N VAL A 159 -6.87 -12.30 -14.69
CA VAL A 159 -8.11 -11.61 -14.31
C VAL A 159 -9.13 -11.67 -15.44
N VAL A 160 -8.72 -11.38 -16.69
CA VAL A 160 -9.63 -11.43 -17.86
C VAL A 160 -10.16 -12.84 -18.10
N VAL A 161 -9.32 -13.87 -18.00
CA VAL A 161 -9.73 -15.27 -18.20
C VAL A 161 -10.70 -15.72 -17.10
N VAL A 162 -10.46 -15.33 -15.84
CA VAL A 162 -11.38 -15.64 -14.73
C VAL A 162 -12.73 -14.94 -14.88
N PHE A 163 -12.74 -13.66 -15.27
CA PHE A 163 -13.99 -12.93 -15.53
C PHE A 163 -14.75 -13.50 -16.73
N ALA A 164 -14.05 -13.86 -17.81
CA ALA A 164 -14.67 -14.47 -18.99
C ALA A 164 -15.25 -15.85 -18.67
N ALA A 165 -14.54 -16.68 -17.90
CA ALA A 165 -15.03 -17.98 -17.45
C ALA A 165 -16.25 -17.84 -16.53
N PHE A 166 -16.22 -16.90 -15.58
CA PHE A 166 -17.35 -16.61 -14.72
C PHE A 166 -18.58 -16.15 -15.52
N ALA A 167 -18.40 -15.20 -16.44
CA ALA A 167 -19.48 -14.73 -17.32
C ALA A 167 -20.03 -15.85 -18.21
N TYR A 168 -19.17 -16.72 -18.73
CA TYR A 168 -19.57 -17.89 -19.51
C TYR A 168 -20.37 -18.89 -18.67
N ILE A 169 -19.94 -19.19 -17.44
CA ILE A 169 -20.66 -20.10 -16.53
C ILE A 169 -22.02 -19.50 -16.14
N VAL A 170 -22.08 -18.21 -15.81
CA VAL A 170 -23.35 -17.53 -15.51
C VAL A 170 -24.29 -17.61 -16.70
N LYS A 171 -23.81 -17.31 -17.91
CA LYS A 171 -24.61 -17.45 -19.13
C LYS A 171 -25.06 -18.89 -19.35
N TYR A 172 -24.16 -19.87 -19.18
CA TYR A 172 -24.46 -21.29 -19.35
C TYR A 172 -25.55 -21.73 -18.37
N VAL A 173 -25.42 -21.45 -17.07
CA VAL A 173 -26.42 -21.79 -16.06
C VAL A 173 -27.77 -21.13 -16.34
N LEU A 174 -27.77 -19.84 -16.71
CA LEU A 174 -29.01 -19.13 -17.04
C LEU A 174 -29.69 -19.63 -18.32
N THR A 175 -28.92 -20.12 -19.29
CA THR A 175 -29.46 -20.64 -20.57
C THR A 175 -29.87 -22.11 -20.45
N SER A 176 -29.19 -22.89 -19.60
CA SER A 176 -29.45 -24.33 -19.41
C SER A 176 -30.58 -24.62 -18.42
N GLY A 177 -30.99 -23.64 -17.61
CA GLY A 177 -32.14 -23.75 -16.70
C GLY A 177 -33.49 -23.43 -17.38
N LEU A 178 -33.50 -23.25 -18.70
CA LEU A 178 -34.69 -22.92 -19.50
C LEU A 178 -35.09 -24.06 -20.47
N GLU A 179 -34.49 -25.24 -20.35
CA GLU A 179 -34.94 -26.49 -21.02
C GLU A 179 -35.56 -27.47 -20.02
#